data_AF-A0ABD3RT47-F1
#
_entry.id   AF-A0ABD3RT47-F1
#
_cell.length_a   1.000
_cell.length_b   1.000
_cell.length_c   1.000
_cell.angle_alpha   90.00
_cell.angle_beta   90.00
_cell.angle_gamma   90.00
#
_symmetry.space_group_name_H-M   'P 1'
#
loop_
_entity.id
_entity.type
_entity.pdbx_description
1 polymer ?
#
loop_
_entity_poly.entity_id
_entity_poly.type
_entity_poly.pdbx_seq_one_letter_code
_entity_poly.pdbx_strand_id
1 'polypeptide(L)'
;MTAADIPPSLNNAGKKANHNIIADESSSSSSSRPSRRLAPQTNASSKTYLLFIVTVIFVSLTGNVLHHRIADPHHVHDRAKEKFEMHHLGGLAKLAHGENRDKKSSNSIWSCKSGQDCPPTPKPTPKSAPLDHALAGLGCADHGGPMNDDATAEMVYWSDVKGDDKFMSPIGNEAGKRKYLTFEPDGGGFNNARMSMETIVLMAHAMGRTLVLPPSQGVYLLRKDRDKQRVHFSFEDFYHMEQVGYEHAGLDIIRMEEFLKTEAMAGRLRNRTTGVVVFPPYNRTNWDGEDPKPLKEYLREVALTPLDWNPDTCLAAFPSDEGPEHFQELTEMLAKAKEGRTGRDKYLDNPVPVDAPALDRMGEAISGRRINRLCIYDTEMQAADVVHYMCYHKMRVRMLTHFYAYLFFEDWRHDLWSKRFVRDHLRYSDEIQCAAARVVDAIHRRARGRGNNPMGEFHSFHIRRGDFQYKNTRLEADQILTNVKDEIPFNSTVFVATDNQGKPFFQPLANHYDLVFLDDFKKELEGVNTNFFGMIDQVVASRGRVFFGCYHSTFSGFIFRMRGYHSQKEKSDGWEKGILHNSFYYTGESDKKVYEHYTPVHSSYAREFPISWRDIDKGIMEAPAVS
;
A
#
# COMPACT_ATOMS: atom_id res chain seq x y z
N MET A 1 -64.82 -45.22 26.23
CA MET A 1 -64.14 -45.84 27.38
C MET A 1 -63.14 -46.85 26.84
N THR A 2 -61.83 -46.64 27.09
CA THR A 2 -60.65 -47.56 27.01
C THR A 2 -60.43 -48.34 25.69
N ALA A 3 -59.24 -48.57 25.12
CA ALA A 3 -57.83 -48.46 25.52
C ALA A 3 -56.90 -48.65 24.27
N ALA A 4 -55.58 -48.54 24.51
CA ALA A 4 -54.43 -49.24 23.87
C ALA A 4 -53.58 -48.54 22.76
N ASP A 5 -52.43 -48.00 23.19
CA ASP A 5 -51.01 -48.37 22.94
C ASP A 5 -50.37 -48.56 21.53
N ILE A 6 -49.31 -47.74 21.25
CA ILE A 6 -47.87 -48.06 20.88
C ILE A 6 -47.59 -48.90 19.58
N PRO A 7 -46.44 -48.85 18.79
CA PRO A 7 -45.35 -47.89 18.46
C PRO A 7 -44.95 -47.82 16.91
N PRO A 8 -43.68 -47.85 16.38
CA PRO A 8 -43.15 -46.85 15.41
C PRO A 8 -42.48 -47.41 14.09
N SER A 9 -41.79 -46.52 13.34
CA SER A 9 -40.49 -46.75 12.62
C SER A 9 -40.38 -47.29 11.16
N LEU A 10 -39.41 -46.67 10.44
CA LEU A 10 -38.34 -47.21 9.55
C LEU A 10 -38.56 -47.73 8.09
N ASN A 11 -37.75 -47.11 7.21
CA ASN A 11 -36.82 -47.68 6.19
C ASN A 11 -37.22 -48.20 4.78
N ASN A 12 -36.38 -47.75 3.82
CA ASN A 12 -35.68 -48.46 2.73
C ASN A 12 -36.30 -48.69 1.33
N ALA A 13 -35.63 -48.06 0.35
CA ALA A 13 -34.83 -48.65 -0.74
C ALA A 13 -35.43 -49.64 -1.79
N GLY A 14 -35.08 -49.39 -3.07
CA GLY A 14 -34.89 -50.42 -4.12
C GLY A 14 -35.83 -50.29 -5.33
N LYS A 15 -35.38 -49.76 -6.48
CA LYS A 15 -34.70 -50.40 -7.63
C LYS A 15 -35.57 -51.35 -8.51
N LYS A 16 -35.52 -51.05 -9.83
CA LYS A 16 -35.76 -51.89 -11.03
C LYS A 16 -37.22 -52.29 -11.31
N ALA A 17 -37.68 -52.57 -12.53
CA ALA A 17 -37.34 -52.30 -13.93
C ALA A 17 -38.43 -53.02 -14.76
N ASN A 18 -38.61 -52.61 -16.03
CA ASN A 18 -39.22 -53.34 -17.15
C ASN A 18 -40.74 -53.29 -17.42
N HIS A 19 -41.03 -52.49 -18.45
CA HIS A 19 -41.60 -52.83 -19.78
C HIS A 19 -43.09 -53.15 -20.02
N ASN A 20 -43.53 -52.56 -21.16
CA ASN A 20 -44.64 -52.88 -22.08
C ASN A 20 -46.02 -52.26 -21.73
N ILE A 21 -46.76 -51.52 -22.59
CA ILE A 21 -46.95 -51.51 -24.06
C ILE A 21 -47.62 -50.18 -24.54
N ILE A 22 -47.11 -49.60 -25.66
CA ILE A 22 -47.71 -48.97 -26.88
C ILE A 22 -48.81 -47.86 -26.83
N ALA A 23 -48.63 -46.90 -27.78
CA ALA A 23 -49.53 -45.89 -28.42
C ALA A 23 -49.51 -44.48 -27.78
N ASP A 24 -49.41 -43.34 -28.48
CA ASP A 24 -49.28 -43.00 -29.91
C ASP A 24 -48.78 -41.54 -30.04
N GLU A 25 -48.33 -41.16 -31.24
CA GLU A 25 -48.21 -39.80 -31.83
C GLU A 25 -47.39 -38.65 -31.16
N SER A 26 -46.27 -38.26 -31.79
CA SER A 26 -46.09 -36.96 -32.50
C SER A 26 -44.63 -36.46 -32.59
N SER A 27 -44.18 -36.29 -33.84
CA SER A 27 -43.14 -35.42 -34.41
C SER A 27 -41.91 -34.96 -33.58
N SER A 28 -40.74 -35.53 -33.90
CA SER A 28 -39.42 -34.93 -33.62
C SER A 28 -38.77 -34.43 -34.92
N SER A 29 -38.24 -33.20 -34.90
CA SER A 29 -37.32 -32.69 -35.92
C SER A 29 -35.93 -32.54 -35.30
N SER A 30 -34.93 -32.85 -36.12
CA SER A 30 -33.62 -33.31 -35.75
C SER A 30 -32.58 -32.21 -35.50
N SER A 31 -31.61 -32.58 -34.67
CA SER A 31 -30.38 -31.87 -34.35
C SER A 31 -29.54 -31.50 -35.58
N SER A 32 -28.99 -30.28 -35.62
CA SER A 32 -27.85 -29.94 -36.46
C SER A 32 -26.81 -29.08 -35.74
N ARG A 33 -25.53 -29.44 -35.97
CA ARG A 33 -24.28 -28.88 -35.41
C ARG A 33 -24.06 -27.41 -35.85
N PRO A 34 -23.38 -26.56 -35.06
CA PRO A 34 -23.04 -25.22 -35.51
C PRO A 34 -21.81 -25.21 -36.43
N SER A 35 -21.96 -24.43 -37.50
CA SER A 35 -21.07 -24.19 -38.63
C SER A 35 -19.73 -23.55 -38.26
N ARG A 36 -18.63 -24.04 -38.88
CA ARG A 36 -17.32 -23.37 -38.96
C ARG A 36 -17.45 -22.08 -39.77
N ARG A 37 -17.19 -20.92 -39.15
CA ARG A 37 -17.02 -19.65 -39.87
C ARG A 37 -15.74 -19.70 -40.71
N LEU A 38 -15.90 -19.61 -42.03
CA LEU A 38 -14.83 -19.33 -42.98
C LEU A 38 -14.32 -17.90 -42.79
N ALA A 39 -12.99 -17.75 -42.66
CA ALA A 39 -12.32 -16.46 -42.69
C ALA A 39 -12.31 -15.87 -44.12
N PRO A 40 -12.28 -14.54 -44.30
CA PRO A 40 -12.21 -13.95 -45.63
C PRO A 40 -10.83 -14.24 -46.26
N GLN A 41 -10.81 -14.79 -47.48
CA GLN A 41 -9.60 -14.88 -48.27
C GLN A 41 -9.27 -13.49 -48.86
N THR A 42 -8.18 -12.89 -48.39
CA THR A 42 -7.60 -11.69 -49.00
C THR A 42 -6.68 -12.11 -50.15
N ASN A 43 -7.04 -11.76 -51.39
CA ASN A 43 -6.19 -11.92 -52.56
C ASN A 43 -5.08 -10.85 -52.62
N ALA A 44 -4.22 -10.81 -51.60
CA ALA A 44 -2.97 -10.07 -51.68
C ALA A 44 -1.91 -10.98 -52.30
N SER A 45 -1.40 -10.59 -53.48
CA SER A 45 -0.26 -11.23 -54.13
C SER A 45 0.92 -11.36 -53.16
N SER A 46 1.69 -12.44 -53.25
CA SER A 46 2.88 -12.67 -52.38
C SER A 46 3.87 -11.50 -52.40
N LYS A 47 3.88 -10.71 -53.49
CA LYS A 47 4.68 -9.49 -53.61
C LYS A 47 4.18 -8.37 -52.71
N THR A 48 2.86 -8.23 -52.51
CA THR A 48 2.26 -7.22 -51.63
C THR A 48 2.55 -7.54 -50.16
N TYR A 49 2.53 -8.82 -49.79
CA TYR A 49 2.89 -9.27 -48.45
C TYR A 49 4.38 -9.07 -48.15
N LEU A 50 5.25 -9.36 -49.13
CA LEU A 50 6.68 -9.11 -49.01
C LEU A 50 6.98 -7.60 -48.88
N LEU A 51 6.30 -6.76 -49.67
CA LEU A 51 6.45 -5.30 -49.60
C LEU A 51 6.01 -4.75 -48.24
N PHE A 52 4.92 -5.28 -47.68
CA PHE A 52 4.47 -4.90 -46.34
C PHE A 52 5.49 -5.29 -45.27
N ILE A 53 6.03 -6.51 -45.32
CA ILE A 53 7.07 -6.96 -44.36
C ILE A 53 8.34 -6.12 -44.48
N VAL A 54 8.81 -5.83 -45.70
CA VAL A 54 9.99 -4.99 -45.93
C VAL A 54 9.75 -3.56 -45.43
N THR A 55 8.55 -3.02 -45.63
CA THR A 55 8.20 -1.68 -45.13
C THR A 55 8.19 -1.64 -43.60
N VAL A 56 7.63 -2.66 -42.95
CA VAL A 56 7.61 -2.75 -41.47
C VAL A 56 9.03 -2.88 -40.90
N ILE A 57 9.90 -3.68 -41.53
CA ILE A 57 11.30 -3.82 -41.12
C ILE A 57 12.05 -2.49 -41.33
N PHE A 58 11.85 -1.84 -42.47
CA PHE A 58 12.50 -0.56 -42.78
C PHE A 58 12.09 0.53 -41.78
N VAL A 59 10.78 0.69 -41.53
CA VAL A 59 10.25 1.65 -40.54
C VAL A 59 10.80 1.36 -39.14
N SER A 60 10.86 0.08 -38.73
CA SER A 60 11.38 -0.30 -37.41
C SER A 60 12.88 -0.02 -37.27
N LEU A 61 13.67 -0.29 -38.31
CA LEU A 61 15.11 -0.01 -38.31
C LEU A 61 15.39 1.49 -38.34
N THR A 62 14.67 2.26 -39.18
CA THR A 62 14.82 3.73 -39.21
C THR A 62 14.32 4.38 -37.93
N GLY A 63 13.24 3.87 -37.32
CA GLY A 63 12.73 4.35 -36.04
C GLY A 63 13.72 4.14 -34.89
N ASN A 64 14.35 2.96 -34.82
CA ASN A 64 15.38 2.69 -33.82
C ASN A 64 16.66 3.51 -34.03
N VAL A 65 17.10 3.71 -35.27
CA VAL A 65 18.28 4.54 -35.57
C VAL A 65 18.02 6.02 -35.27
N LEU A 66 16.81 6.53 -35.56
CA LEU A 66 16.42 7.90 -35.27
C LEU A 66 16.24 8.12 -33.76
N HIS A 67 15.66 7.15 -33.04
CA HIS A 67 15.53 7.19 -31.58
C HIS A 67 16.89 7.16 -30.89
N HIS A 68 17.87 6.40 -31.39
CA HIS A 68 19.23 6.38 -30.81
C HIS A 68 20.10 7.58 -31.17
N ARG A 69 19.81 8.30 -32.27
CA ARG A 69 20.58 9.50 -32.65
C ARG A 69 19.97 10.82 -32.14
N ILE A 70 18.68 10.86 -31.85
CA ILE A 70 17.99 12.08 -31.35
C ILE A 70 17.80 12.04 -29.82
N ALA A 71 17.79 10.85 -29.20
CA ALA A 71 17.69 10.69 -27.75
C ALA A 71 19.03 10.31 -27.09
N ASP A 72 20.13 10.96 -27.49
CA ASP A 72 21.35 10.97 -26.67
C ASP A 72 21.20 12.06 -25.58
N PRO A 73 20.99 11.69 -24.31
CA PRO A 73 20.79 12.66 -23.22
C PRO A 73 22.08 13.41 -22.87
N HIS A 74 23.25 12.93 -23.30
CA HIS A 74 24.53 13.34 -22.74
C HIS A 74 25.03 14.71 -23.22
N HIS A 75 24.35 15.42 -24.12
CA HIS A 75 24.75 16.78 -24.55
C HIS A 75 23.75 17.89 -24.21
N VAL A 76 22.51 17.54 -23.84
CA VAL A 76 21.51 18.52 -23.39
C VAL A 76 21.69 18.85 -21.90
N HIS A 77 22.18 17.88 -21.12
CA HIS A 77 22.38 18.03 -19.68
C HIS A 77 23.54 18.95 -19.31
N ASP A 78 24.65 18.96 -20.06
CA ASP A 78 25.82 19.76 -19.69
C ASP A 78 25.56 21.26 -19.83
N ARG A 79 24.93 21.70 -20.92
CA ARG A 79 24.57 23.13 -21.11
C ARG A 79 23.47 23.61 -20.16
N ALA A 80 22.57 22.73 -19.72
CA ALA A 80 21.53 23.06 -18.75
C ALA A 80 22.10 23.12 -17.32
N LYS A 81 23.02 22.22 -16.97
CA LYS A 81 23.74 22.21 -15.69
C LYS A 81 24.63 23.43 -15.54
N GLU A 82 25.39 23.79 -16.58
CA GLU A 82 26.29 24.95 -16.56
C GLU A 82 25.52 26.28 -16.45
N LYS A 83 24.35 26.39 -17.09
CA LYS A 83 23.45 27.56 -16.94
C LYS A 83 22.76 27.63 -15.58
N PHE A 84 22.46 26.49 -14.95
CA PHE A 84 21.85 26.44 -13.62
C PHE A 84 22.86 26.78 -12.51
N GLU A 85 24.08 26.23 -12.58
CA GLU A 85 25.16 26.52 -11.61
C GLU A 85 25.55 28.01 -11.62
N MET A 86 25.62 28.64 -12.81
CA MET A 86 25.95 30.07 -12.91
C MET A 86 24.86 31.02 -12.38
N HIS A 87 23.58 30.65 -12.42
CA HIS A 87 22.49 31.55 -12.04
C HIS A 87 21.92 31.32 -10.63
N HIS A 88 22.03 30.11 -10.05
CA HIS A 88 21.31 29.76 -8.81
C HIS A 88 22.21 29.36 -7.63
N LEU A 89 23.45 28.94 -7.87
CA LEU A 89 24.40 28.61 -6.78
C LEU A 89 25.37 29.75 -6.45
N GLY A 90 25.49 30.76 -7.32
CA GLY A 90 26.34 31.95 -7.08
C GLY A 90 25.85 32.89 -5.95
N GLY A 91 24.63 32.69 -5.43
CA GLY A 91 24.03 33.52 -4.38
C GLY A 91 24.13 32.95 -2.96
N LEU A 92 24.32 31.63 -2.80
CA LEU A 92 24.35 30.96 -1.49
C LEU A 92 25.76 30.84 -0.87
N ALA A 93 26.81 31.16 -1.63
CA ALA A 93 28.20 31.13 -1.16
C ALA A 93 28.65 32.39 -0.39
N LYS A 94 27.77 33.37 -0.15
CA LYS A 94 28.11 34.64 0.55
C LYS A 94 27.55 34.81 1.96
N LEU A 95 26.87 33.81 2.53
CA LEU A 95 26.29 33.87 3.88
C LEU A 95 26.87 32.85 4.88
N ALA A 96 27.90 32.08 4.50
CA ALA A 96 28.55 31.08 5.37
C ALA A 96 30.07 31.28 5.54
N HIS A 97 30.60 32.47 5.19
CA HIS A 97 32.00 32.83 5.41
C HIS A 97 32.12 34.14 6.19
N GLY A 98 31.82 34.06 7.49
CA GLY A 98 32.23 35.01 8.50
C GLY A 98 32.38 34.26 9.82
N GLU A 99 33.60 34.22 10.36
CA GLU A 99 34.01 33.62 11.65
C GLU A 99 34.02 32.06 11.63
N ASN A 100 35.11 31.31 11.81
CA ASN A 100 36.38 31.52 12.49
C ASN A 100 37.48 30.77 11.74
N ARG A 101 38.55 31.48 11.38
CA ARG A 101 39.85 30.89 11.08
C ARG A 101 40.55 30.62 12.41
N ASP A 102 40.94 29.36 12.64
CA ASP A 102 42.25 28.93 13.17
C ASP A 102 42.13 27.64 14.00
N LYS A 103 42.52 26.52 13.38
CA LYS A 103 43.56 25.60 13.89
C LYS A 103 43.73 24.43 12.91
N LYS A 104 44.90 24.42 12.24
CA LYS A 104 45.50 23.21 11.66
C LYS A 104 45.89 22.27 12.82
N SER A 105 45.61 20.97 12.70
CA SER A 105 46.68 19.95 12.65
C SER A 105 46.16 18.50 12.51
N SER A 106 46.78 17.81 11.54
CA SER A 106 47.28 16.42 11.58
C SER A 106 46.32 15.24 11.73
N ASN A 107 46.17 14.51 10.62
CA ASN A 107 46.05 13.06 10.57
C ASN A 107 47.19 12.39 11.38
N SER A 108 46.85 11.59 12.39
CA SER A 108 47.72 10.53 12.89
C SER A 108 46.89 9.28 13.17
N ILE A 109 47.16 8.22 12.40
CA ILE A 109 46.72 6.86 12.65
C ILE A 109 47.38 6.40 13.96
N TRP A 110 46.58 6.09 14.98
CA TRP A 110 47.09 5.54 16.23
C TRP A 110 47.21 4.01 16.12
N SER A 111 48.44 3.52 16.05
CA SER A 111 48.80 2.13 16.32
C SER A 111 48.90 1.95 17.83
N CYS A 112 48.00 1.15 18.42
CA CYS A 112 48.15 0.70 19.80
C CYS A 112 49.21 -0.42 19.87
N LYS A 113 50.29 -0.18 20.61
CA LYS A 113 51.22 -1.23 21.05
C LYS A 113 50.74 -1.80 22.39
N SER A 114 50.91 -3.11 22.57
CA SER A 114 50.51 -3.85 23.77
C SER A 114 51.14 -3.27 25.04
N GLY A 115 50.30 -2.94 26.04
CA GLY A 115 50.76 -2.76 27.43
C GLY A 115 50.40 -1.44 28.15
N GLN A 116 49.54 -0.58 27.61
CA GLN A 116 49.04 0.60 28.33
C GLN A 116 47.54 0.83 28.11
N ASP A 117 46.85 1.24 29.18
CA ASP A 117 45.40 1.47 29.24
C ASP A 117 44.91 2.44 28.17
N CYS A 118 44.04 1.95 27.28
CA CYS A 118 43.32 2.78 26.32
C CYS A 118 42.20 3.57 27.03
N PRO A 119 42.01 4.86 26.71
CA PRO A 119 40.85 5.60 27.21
C PRO A 119 39.56 4.94 26.71
N PRO A 120 38.49 4.89 27.52
CA PRO A 120 37.23 4.25 27.15
C PRO A 120 36.70 4.88 25.87
N THR A 121 36.29 4.03 24.92
CA THR A 121 35.58 4.44 23.71
C THR A 121 34.48 5.43 24.07
N PRO A 122 34.35 6.57 23.37
CA PRO A 122 33.26 7.50 23.65
C PRO A 122 31.94 6.76 23.51
N LYS A 123 31.14 6.75 24.59
CA LYS A 123 29.78 6.25 24.54
C LYS A 123 29.07 6.97 23.37
N PRO A 124 28.34 6.24 22.50
CA PRO A 124 27.58 6.89 21.44
C PRO A 124 26.66 7.93 22.08
N THR A 125 26.79 9.17 21.66
CA THR A 125 25.84 10.24 22.00
C THR A 125 24.43 9.76 21.65
N PRO A 126 23.43 9.94 22.53
CA PRO A 126 22.05 9.60 22.20
C PRO A 126 21.68 10.30 20.89
N LYS A 127 21.18 9.55 19.90
CA LYS A 127 20.59 10.16 18.70
C LYS A 127 19.47 11.08 19.18
N SER A 128 19.49 12.34 18.77
CA SER A 128 18.33 13.23 18.96
C SER A 128 17.13 12.65 18.21
N ALA A 129 15.93 12.84 18.75
CA ALA A 129 14.71 12.45 18.05
C ALA A 129 14.65 13.11 16.66
N PRO A 130 14.26 12.37 15.60
CA PRO A 130 14.09 12.93 14.25
C PRO A 130 13.05 14.06 14.18
N LEU A 131 11.98 13.97 14.97
CA LEU A 131 10.96 15.00 15.13
C LEU A 131 11.02 15.64 16.52
N ASP A 132 10.58 16.90 16.59
CA ASP A 132 10.44 17.65 17.84
C ASP A 132 9.18 17.24 18.64
N HIS A 133 8.37 16.33 18.11
CA HIS A 133 7.19 15.77 18.77
C HIS A 133 7.07 14.26 18.53
N ALA A 134 6.27 13.59 19.37
CA ALA A 134 5.94 12.17 19.17
C ALA A 134 5.12 11.97 17.89
N LEU A 135 5.27 10.82 17.23
CA LEU A 135 4.59 10.51 15.97
C LEU A 135 3.06 10.55 16.07
N ALA A 136 2.51 10.27 17.24
CA ALA A 136 1.08 10.36 17.50
C ALA A 136 0.55 11.81 17.49
N GLY A 137 1.41 12.81 17.71
CA GLY A 137 1.06 14.21 17.58
C GLY A 137 0.98 14.68 16.13
N LEU A 138 0.15 15.70 15.87
CA LEU A 138 0.15 16.47 14.63
C LEU A 138 0.16 17.97 14.98
N GLY A 139 1.26 18.64 14.68
CA GLY A 139 1.37 20.09 14.72
C GLY A 139 1.42 20.64 13.30
N CYS A 140 0.60 21.65 13.00
CA CYS A 140 0.59 22.25 11.67
C CYS A 140 1.13 23.69 11.62
N ALA A 141 1.55 24.25 12.76
CA ALA A 141 1.97 25.64 12.84
C ALA A 141 3.23 25.94 12.00
N ASP A 142 4.21 25.05 12.04
CA ASP A 142 5.44 25.06 11.24
C ASP A 142 5.22 24.65 9.77
N HIS A 143 4.10 23.99 9.47
CA HIS A 143 3.71 23.58 8.13
C HIS A 143 2.74 24.55 7.43
N GLY A 144 2.53 25.76 7.96
CA GLY A 144 1.68 26.81 7.35
C GLY A 144 0.23 26.80 7.80
N GLY A 145 -0.10 26.07 8.86
CA GLY A 145 -1.43 25.93 9.43
C GLY A 145 -2.20 24.69 8.92
N PRO A 146 -3.49 24.55 9.28
CA PRO A 146 -4.32 25.53 9.99
C PRO A 146 -3.89 25.72 11.45
N MET A 147 -4.09 26.92 11.98
CA MET A 147 -3.83 27.24 13.41
C MET A 147 -5.02 26.89 14.31
N ASN A 148 -6.07 26.34 13.72
CA ASN A 148 -7.25 25.86 14.43
C ASN A 148 -7.01 24.41 14.83
N ASP A 149 -7.01 24.16 16.14
CA ASP A 149 -6.82 22.81 16.70
C ASP A 149 -7.91 21.86 16.24
N ASP A 150 -9.17 22.31 16.10
CA ASP A 150 -10.27 21.47 15.62
C ASP A 150 -10.03 20.97 14.19
N ALA A 151 -9.53 21.85 13.32
CA ALA A 151 -9.23 21.51 11.92
C ALA A 151 -8.06 20.53 11.81
N THR A 152 -7.08 20.63 12.72
CA THR A 152 -5.97 19.69 12.78
C THR A 152 -6.41 18.34 13.37
N ALA A 153 -7.17 18.37 14.47
CA ALA A 153 -7.70 17.19 15.15
C ALA A 153 -8.63 16.37 14.24
N GLU A 154 -9.36 17.02 13.34
CA GLU A 154 -10.21 16.36 12.36
C GLU A 154 -9.42 15.44 11.41
N MET A 155 -8.15 15.74 11.13
CA MET A 155 -7.31 14.90 10.24
C MET A 155 -6.77 13.64 10.94
N VAL A 156 -6.83 13.61 12.28
CA VAL A 156 -6.20 12.57 13.09
C VAL A 156 -7.16 11.39 13.24
N TYR A 157 -6.84 10.25 12.63
CA TYR A 157 -7.54 8.96 12.86
C TYR A 157 -6.74 7.98 13.71
N TRP A 158 -5.50 8.32 14.04
CA TRP A 158 -4.58 7.50 14.81
C TRP A 158 -4.60 7.84 16.31
N SER A 159 -3.96 6.97 17.08
CA SER A 159 -3.85 7.07 18.54
C SER A 159 -2.45 6.69 19.02
N ASP A 160 -2.04 7.26 20.16
CA ASP A 160 -0.90 6.75 20.93
C ASP A 160 -1.37 5.61 21.85
N VAL A 161 -1.08 4.37 21.48
CA VAL A 161 -1.50 3.19 22.24
C VAL A 161 -0.37 2.77 23.16
N LYS A 162 -0.56 2.97 24.47
CA LYS A 162 0.45 2.65 25.47
C LYS A 162 0.89 1.19 25.40
N GLY A 163 2.19 0.97 25.21
CA GLY A 163 2.82 -0.35 25.18
C GLY A 163 2.98 -0.94 23.79
N ASP A 164 2.30 -0.39 22.77
CA ASP A 164 2.53 -0.82 21.38
C ASP A 164 3.95 -0.44 20.92
N ASP A 165 4.52 0.66 21.43
CA ASP A 165 5.91 1.11 21.22
C ASP A 165 6.96 0.09 21.71
N LYS A 166 6.59 -0.74 22.68
CA LYS A 166 7.45 -1.75 23.31
C LYS A 166 7.24 -3.14 22.75
N PHE A 167 6.29 -3.33 21.85
CA PHE A 167 6.03 -4.64 21.26
C PHE A 167 7.24 -5.08 20.44
N MET A 168 7.61 -6.34 20.60
CA MET A 168 8.67 -6.98 19.85
C MET A 168 8.14 -8.29 19.29
N SER A 169 8.55 -8.64 18.08
CA SER A 169 8.26 -9.97 17.57
C SER A 169 8.87 -11.04 18.49
N PRO A 170 8.16 -12.13 18.80
CA PRO A 170 8.74 -13.25 19.52
C PRO A 170 9.83 -13.96 18.69
N ILE A 171 9.86 -13.73 17.37
CA ILE A 171 10.75 -14.42 16.43
C ILE A 171 11.94 -13.52 16.06
N GLY A 172 13.13 -14.10 15.97
CA GLY A 172 14.30 -13.44 15.37
C GLY A 172 15.16 -12.63 16.35
N ASN A 173 14.92 -12.75 17.66
CA ASN A 173 15.70 -12.08 18.71
C ASN A 173 17.05 -12.78 19.01
N GLU A 174 17.76 -13.26 17.98
CA GLU A 174 19.08 -13.86 18.17
C GLU A 174 20.08 -12.80 18.65
N ALA A 175 20.50 -12.93 19.92
CA ALA A 175 21.50 -12.05 20.51
C ALA A 175 22.83 -12.15 19.74
N GLY A 176 23.29 -11.01 19.18
CA GLY A 176 24.68 -10.85 18.75
C GLY A 176 24.93 -10.60 17.26
N LYS A 177 23.91 -10.61 16.38
CA LYS A 177 24.08 -10.23 14.98
C LYS A 177 22.85 -9.57 14.38
N ARG A 178 23.01 -8.33 13.90
CA ARG A 178 21.97 -7.58 13.18
C ARG A 178 21.68 -8.27 11.84
N LYS A 179 20.41 -8.60 11.59
CA LYS A 179 19.91 -9.17 10.33
C LYS A 179 19.03 -8.15 9.62
N TYR A 180 19.02 -8.19 8.30
CA TYR A 180 18.42 -7.15 7.47
C TYR A 180 17.30 -7.67 6.58
N LEU A 181 16.32 -6.81 6.34
CA LEU A 181 15.31 -6.96 5.30
C LEU A 181 15.43 -5.79 4.32
N THR A 182 15.75 -6.09 3.06
CA THR A 182 15.80 -5.11 1.97
C THR A 182 14.67 -5.40 0.99
N PHE A 183 14.21 -4.40 0.25
CA PHE A 183 13.16 -4.61 -0.75
C PHE A 183 13.25 -3.62 -1.91
N GLU A 184 12.59 -3.97 -3.01
CA GLU A 184 12.40 -3.09 -4.15
C GLU A 184 10.99 -2.48 -4.13
N PRO A 185 10.83 -1.16 -4.32
CA PRO A 185 9.51 -0.57 -4.46
C PRO A 185 8.74 -1.15 -5.65
N ASP A 186 7.41 -1.22 -5.52
CA ASP A 186 6.54 -1.62 -6.61
C ASP A 186 6.67 -0.67 -7.80
N GLY A 187 6.71 -1.22 -9.02
CA GLY A 187 6.83 -0.43 -10.24
C GLY A 187 5.55 0.31 -10.67
N GLY A 188 4.44 0.16 -9.95
CA GLY A 188 3.18 0.85 -10.20
C GLY A 188 3.14 2.27 -9.61
N GLY A 189 1.94 2.86 -9.61
CA GLY A 189 1.71 4.15 -8.97
C GLY A 189 1.86 4.08 -7.45
N PHE A 190 1.92 5.25 -6.80
CA PHE A 190 2.19 5.37 -5.37
C PHE A 190 1.37 4.42 -4.47
N ASN A 191 0.06 4.31 -4.69
CA ASN A 191 -0.80 3.44 -3.87
C ASN A 191 -0.42 1.96 -3.94
N ASN A 192 0.15 1.50 -5.05
CA ASN A 192 0.67 0.13 -5.15
C ASN A 192 2.00 -0.02 -4.39
N ALA A 193 2.89 0.98 -4.53
CA ALA A 193 4.15 1.02 -3.78
C ALA A 193 3.92 1.09 -2.27
N ARG A 194 2.92 1.85 -1.82
CA ARG A 194 2.45 1.92 -0.43
C ARG A 194 2.07 0.55 0.10
N MET A 195 1.17 -0.17 -0.58
CA MET A 195 0.71 -1.51 -0.13
C MET A 195 1.87 -2.49 0.03
N SER A 196 2.80 -2.50 -0.93
CA SER A 196 4.01 -3.33 -0.85
C SER A 196 4.90 -2.91 0.33
N MET A 197 5.11 -1.60 0.52
CA MET A 197 5.91 -1.07 1.63
C MET A 197 5.31 -1.43 2.99
N GLU A 198 4.02 -1.20 3.21
CA GLU A 198 3.34 -1.53 4.48
C GLU A 198 3.49 -3.01 4.83
N THR A 199 3.35 -3.88 3.83
CA THR A 199 3.52 -5.32 4.00
C THR A 199 4.96 -5.65 4.39
N ILE A 200 5.96 -5.07 3.71
CA ILE A 200 7.38 -5.32 4.00
C ILE A 200 7.80 -4.77 5.37
N VAL A 201 7.30 -3.60 5.78
CA VAL A 201 7.58 -3.04 7.11
C VAL A 201 7.12 -3.99 8.21
N LEU A 202 5.89 -4.49 8.13
CA LEU A 202 5.38 -5.46 9.10
C LEU A 202 6.10 -6.81 9.03
N MET A 203 6.55 -7.23 7.84
CA MET A 203 7.39 -8.43 7.73
C MET A 203 8.77 -8.22 8.37
N ALA A 204 9.37 -7.05 8.27
CA ALA A 204 10.63 -6.72 8.94
C ALA A 204 10.47 -6.87 10.46
N HIS A 205 9.42 -6.26 11.00
CA HIS A 205 9.07 -6.38 12.41
C HIS A 205 8.83 -7.85 12.80
N ALA A 206 7.92 -8.55 12.11
CA ALA A 206 7.56 -9.93 12.43
C ALA A 206 8.74 -10.91 12.34
N MET A 207 9.72 -10.65 11.47
CA MET A 207 10.93 -11.46 11.33
C MET A 207 12.07 -11.07 12.30
N GLY A 208 11.90 -10.01 13.10
CA GLY A 208 12.94 -9.47 13.98
C GLY A 208 14.13 -8.88 13.20
N ARG A 209 13.87 -8.28 12.02
CA ARG A 209 14.91 -7.77 11.11
C ARG A 209 14.91 -6.24 11.07
N THR A 210 16.11 -5.68 10.96
CA THR A 210 16.27 -4.27 10.59
C THR A 210 15.78 -4.04 9.16
N LEU A 211 14.84 -3.13 8.99
CA LEU A 211 14.37 -2.70 7.68
C LEU A 211 15.39 -1.75 7.03
N VAL A 212 15.73 -2.03 5.77
CA VAL A 212 16.56 -1.14 4.95
C VAL A 212 15.67 -0.46 3.92
N LEU A 213 15.53 0.87 4.05
CA LEU A 213 14.75 1.66 3.10
C LEU A 213 15.46 1.73 1.74
N PRO A 214 14.73 1.54 0.63
CA PRO A 214 15.28 1.70 -0.71
C PRO A 214 15.66 3.17 -0.95
N PRO A 215 16.68 3.44 -1.78
CA PRO A 215 17.07 4.81 -2.10
C PRO A 215 15.94 5.54 -2.83
N SER A 216 16.00 6.87 -2.76
CA SER A 216 15.06 7.73 -3.46
C SER A 216 15.11 7.48 -4.97
N GLN A 217 13.94 7.33 -5.57
CA GLN A 217 13.81 7.04 -7.00
C GLN A 217 12.53 7.62 -7.56
N GLY A 218 12.42 7.68 -8.89
CA GLY A 218 11.24 8.25 -9.52
C GLY A 218 10.06 7.29 -9.46
N VAL A 219 9.01 7.64 -8.71
CA VAL A 219 7.76 6.86 -8.60
C VAL A 219 6.86 7.13 -9.81
N TYR A 220 6.17 6.10 -10.32
CA TYR A 220 5.27 6.25 -11.48
C TYR A 220 4.18 7.30 -11.18
N LEU A 221 3.96 8.23 -12.13
CA LEU A 221 3.08 9.40 -12.05
C LEU A 221 3.51 10.52 -11.07
N LEU A 222 4.61 10.37 -10.33
CA LEU A 222 5.15 11.41 -9.44
C LEU A 222 6.40 12.06 -10.03
N ARG A 223 6.25 12.61 -11.24
CA ARG A 223 7.33 13.29 -11.98
C ARG A 223 6.89 14.63 -12.56
N LYS A 224 5.91 15.28 -11.92
CA LYS A 224 5.38 16.59 -12.33
C LYS A 224 6.45 17.67 -12.15
N ASP A 225 6.45 18.64 -13.07
CA ASP A 225 7.31 19.82 -13.04
C ASP A 225 8.79 19.53 -12.72
N ARG A 226 9.36 18.50 -13.38
CA ARG A 226 10.72 17.99 -13.13
C ARG A 226 11.84 19.05 -13.18
N ASP A 227 11.62 20.15 -13.91
CA ASP A 227 12.58 21.23 -14.05
C ASP A 227 12.50 22.26 -12.91
N LYS A 228 11.47 22.17 -12.06
CA LYS A 228 11.17 23.12 -10.98
C LYS A 228 11.03 22.48 -9.61
N GLN A 229 10.73 21.19 -9.55
CA GLN A 229 10.41 20.47 -8.31
C GLN A 229 11.20 19.17 -8.21
N ARG A 230 11.39 18.70 -6.97
CA ARG A 230 11.94 17.37 -6.69
C ARG A 230 11.00 16.29 -7.23
N VAL A 231 11.57 15.28 -7.90
CA VAL A 231 10.85 14.16 -8.54
C VAL A 231 11.41 12.76 -8.19
N HIS A 232 12.39 12.69 -7.30
CA HIS A 232 12.92 11.44 -6.76
C HIS A 232 12.57 11.38 -5.28
N PHE A 233 11.91 10.30 -4.87
CA PHE A 233 11.37 10.16 -3.52
C PHE A 233 11.75 8.81 -2.91
N SER A 234 12.10 8.85 -1.63
CA SER A 234 12.17 7.72 -0.71
C SER A 234 10.83 7.60 0.03
N PHE A 235 10.59 6.51 0.74
CA PHE A 235 9.38 6.39 1.57
C PHE A 235 9.36 7.39 2.74
N GLU A 236 10.54 7.85 3.18
CA GLU A 236 10.66 8.85 4.24
C GLU A 236 10.15 10.24 3.83
N ASP A 237 9.98 10.50 2.52
CA ASP A 237 9.36 11.75 2.06
C ASP A 237 7.84 11.75 2.24
N PHE A 238 7.23 10.58 2.40
CA PHE A 238 5.78 10.41 2.50
C PHE A 238 5.33 9.96 3.90
N TYR A 239 6.24 9.38 4.68
CA TYR A 239 6.00 8.78 5.99
C TYR A 239 7.16 9.11 6.91
N HIS A 240 6.90 9.18 8.22
CA HIS A 240 7.92 9.49 9.23
C HIS A 240 8.82 8.29 9.58
N MET A 241 9.41 7.64 8.57
CA MET A 241 10.08 6.33 8.72
C MET A 241 11.24 6.34 9.73
N GLU A 242 12.00 7.43 9.83
CA GLU A 242 13.08 7.54 10.82
C GLU A 242 12.52 7.64 12.25
N GLN A 243 11.44 8.41 12.44
CA GLN A 243 10.75 8.52 13.73
C GLN A 243 10.14 7.17 14.14
N VAL A 244 9.56 6.43 13.19
CA VAL A 244 9.05 5.07 13.44
C VAL A 244 10.15 4.17 13.99
N GLY A 245 11.32 4.16 13.37
CA GLY A 245 12.46 3.37 13.85
C GLY A 245 13.09 3.88 15.15
N TYR A 246 12.82 5.13 15.53
CA TYR A 246 13.28 5.72 16.79
C TYR A 246 12.35 5.39 17.97
N GLU A 247 11.03 5.41 17.75
CA GLU A 247 10.02 5.21 18.79
C GLU A 247 9.75 3.73 19.12
N HIS A 248 9.94 2.81 18.16
CA HIS A 248 9.55 1.41 18.30
C HIS A 248 10.72 0.48 18.65
N ALA A 249 10.64 -0.17 19.80
CA ALA A 249 11.68 -1.09 20.26
C ALA A 249 11.83 -2.33 19.36
N GLY A 250 10.75 -2.76 18.70
CA GLY A 250 10.72 -3.95 17.85
C GLY A 250 11.13 -3.75 16.39
N LEU A 251 11.38 -2.50 15.94
CA LEU A 251 11.64 -2.22 14.54
C LEU A 251 12.72 -1.16 14.33
N ASP A 252 13.92 -1.63 13.99
CA ASP A 252 14.98 -0.76 13.49
C ASP A 252 14.79 -0.44 12.01
N ILE A 253 14.97 0.83 11.63
CA ILE A 253 14.94 1.28 10.24
C ILE A 253 16.23 2.03 9.91
N ILE A 254 16.90 1.65 8.81
CA ILE A 254 18.09 2.35 8.30
C ILE A 254 17.95 2.64 6.80
N ARG A 255 18.73 3.62 6.32
CA ARG A 255 18.82 3.92 4.88
C ARG A 255 19.71 2.90 4.16
N MET A 256 19.46 2.69 2.87
CA MET A 256 20.31 1.86 2.00
C MET A 256 21.78 2.31 2.05
N GLU A 257 22.06 3.61 2.08
CA GLU A 257 23.43 4.10 2.14
C GLU A 257 24.15 3.65 3.42
N GLU A 258 23.47 3.68 4.56
CA GLU A 258 24.03 3.20 5.83
C GLU A 258 24.32 1.69 5.74
N PHE A 259 23.36 0.89 5.28
CA PHE A 259 23.52 -0.54 5.08
C PHE A 259 24.71 -0.88 4.17
N LEU A 260 24.84 -0.20 3.03
CA LEU A 260 25.95 -0.43 2.11
C LEU A 260 27.30 -0.02 2.73
N LYS A 261 27.35 1.07 3.50
CA LYS A 261 28.58 1.48 4.20
C LYS A 261 29.00 0.48 5.29
N THR A 262 28.04 0.02 6.10
CA THR A 262 28.33 -0.79 7.29
C THR A 262 28.52 -2.28 6.99
N GLU A 263 27.78 -2.81 6.02
CA GLU A 263 27.83 -4.24 5.68
C GLU A 263 28.61 -4.51 4.39
N ALA A 264 28.22 -3.84 3.29
CA ALA A 264 28.79 -4.13 1.99
C ALA A 264 30.26 -3.70 1.87
N MET A 265 30.57 -2.45 2.21
CA MET A 265 31.94 -1.92 2.15
C MET A 265 32.87 -2.53 3.21
N ALA A 266 32.30 -3.11 4.28
CA ALA A 266 33.05 -3.88 5.26
C ALA A 266 33.39 -5.32 4.79
N GLY A 267 32.99 -5.70 3.57
CA GLY A 267 33.27 -7.02 2.99
C GLY A 267 32.48 -8.15 3.62
N ARG A 268 31.33 -7.85 4.25
CA ARG A 268 30.49 -8.85 4.93
C ARG A 268 29.47 -9.51 4.00
N LEU A 269 29.16 -8.87 2.87
CA LEU A 269 28.24 -9.39 1.87
C LEU A 269 28.97 -10.26 0.85
N ARG A 270 28.43 -11.46 0.61
CA ARG A 270 29.01 -12.46 -0.27
C ARG A 270 27.99 -12.88 -1.32
N ASN A 271 28.46 -13.09 -2.54
CA ASN A 271 27.63 -13.68 -3.58
C ASN A 271 27.19 -15.08 -3.13
N ARG A 272 25.88 -15.34 -3.17
CA ARG A 272 25.32 -16.57 -2.61
C ARG A 272 25.72 -17.83 -3.38
N THR A 273 26.06 -17.71 -4.65
CA THR A 273 26.47 -18.85 -5.50
C THR A 273 27.95 -19.17 -5.35
N THR A 274 28.81 -18.16 -5.25
CA THR A 274 30.26 -18.33 -5.25
C THR A 274 30.90 -18.26 -3.86
N GLY A 275 30.21 -17.67 -2.87
CA GLY A 275 30.74 -17.40 -1.53
C GLY A 275 31.79 -16.28 -1.47
N VAL A 276 32.11 -15.67 -2.61
CA VAL A 276 33.10 -14.59 -2.73
C VAL A 276 32.49 -13.27 -2.27
N VAL A 277 33.29 -12.45 -1.58
CA VAL A 277 32.89 -11.09 -1.18
C VAL A 277 32.64 -10.25 -2.44
N VAL A 278 31.52 -9.55 -2.50
CA VAL A 278 31.16 -8.66 -3.60
C VAL A 278 30.87 -7.28 -3.04
N PHE A 279 31.45 -6.26 -3.67
CA PHE A 279 31.21 -4.87 -3.31
C PHE A 279 30.05 -4.28 -4.13
N PRO A 280 29.38 -3.23 -3.63
CA PRO A 280 28.33 -2.55 -4.39
C PRO A 280 28.85 -2.07 -5.75
N PRO A 281 27.99 -2.03 -6.80
CA PRO A 281 28.41 -1.57 -8.11
C PRO A 281 29.06 -0.19 -8.05
N TYR A 282 30.17 -0.02 -8.76
CA TYR A 282 30.98 1.19 -8.78
C TYR A 282 31.55 1.61 -7.40
N ASN A 283 31.58 0.71 -6.42
CA ASN A 283 31.92 1.01 -5.02
C ASN A 283 31.06 2.16 -4.43
N ARG A 284 29.82 2.30 -4.93
CA ARG A 284 28.91 3.38 -4.58
C ARG A 284 28.00 2.95 -3.44
N THR A 285 27.89 3.79 -2.41
CA THR A 285 26.94 3.59 -1.30
C THR A 285 25.72 4.50 -1.39
N ASN A 286 25.85 5.71 -1.95
CA ASN A 286 24.72 6.61 -2.17
C ASN A 286 24.10 6.36 -3.56
N TRP A 287 22.85 5.91 -3.56
CA TRP A 287 22.05 5.57 -4.74
C TRP A 287 20.83 6.47 -4.91
N ASP A 288 20.73 7.56 -4.16
CA ASP A 288 19.61 8.50 -4.26
C ASP A 288 19.56 9.16 -5.64
N GLY A 289 18.40 9.05 -6.31
CA GLY A 289 18.16 9.61 -7.64
C GLY A 289 18.89 8.89 -8.79
N GLU A 290 19.62 7.81 -8.52
CA GLU A 290 20.36 7.05 -9.53
C GLU A 290 19.48 5.98 -10.20
N ASP A 291 19.96 5.39 -11.31
CA ASP A 291 19.34 4.19 -11.87
C ASP A 291 19.43 3.04 -10.85
N PRO A 292 18.30 2.52 -10.32
CA PRO A 292 18.34 1.51 -9.28
C PRO A 292 18.70 0.12 -9.84
N LYS A 293 18.74 -0.07 -11.16
CA LYS A 293 18.91 -1.39 -11.77
C LYS A 293 20.20 -2.12 -11.31
N PRO A 294 21.40 -1.51 -11.34
CA PRO A 294 22.61 -2.21 -10.91
C PRO A 294 22.58 -2.57 -9.42
N LEU A 295 22.02 -1.69 -8.58
CA LEU A 295 21.85 -1.98 -7.15
C LEU A 295 20.90 -3.16 -6.92
N LYS A 296 19.78 -3.22 -7.65
CA LYS A 296 18.83 -4.33 -7.57
C LYS A 296 19.47 -5.66 -7.95
N GLU A 297 20.24 -5.69 -9.04
CA GLU A 297 20.98 -6.88 -9.47
C GLU A 297 21.97 -7.33 -8.39
N TYR A 298 22.73 -6.39 -7.83
CA TYR A 298 23.64 -6.65 -6.71
C TYR A 298 22.94 -7.24 -5.48
N LEU A 299 21.83 -6.64 -5.02
CA LEU A 299 21.09 -7.12 -3.84
C LEU A 299 20.56 -8.55 -4.05
N ARG A 300 20.08 -8.88 -5.26
CA ARG A 300 19.62 -10.23 -5.62
C ARG A 300 20.75 -11.27 -5.61
N GLU A 301 22.00 -10.85 -5.80
CA GLU A 301 23.17 -11.75 -5.76
C GLU A 301 23.67 -12.02 -4.35
N VAL A 302 23.59 -11.03 -3.44
CA VAL A 302 24.17 -11.11 -2.09
C VAL A 302 23.18 -11.43 -0.98
N ALA A 303 21.87 -11.45 -1.28
CA ALA A 303 20.82 -11.68 -0.29
C ALA A 303 19.94 -12.89 -0.66
N LEU A 304 19.33 -13.51 0.37
CA LEU A 304 18.32 -14.54 0.15
C LEU A 304 17.04 -13.90 -0.40
N THR A 305 16.58 -14.35 -1.56
CA THR A 305 15.37 -13.85 -2.19
C THR A 305 14.28 -14.95 -2.15
N PRO A 306 13.20 -14.77 -1.37
CA PRO A 306 12.12 -15.76 -1.24
C PRO A 306 11.20 -15.72 -2.48
N LEU A 307 11.61 -16.40 -3.56
CA LEU A 307 10.93 -16.36 -4.86
C LEU A 307 9.56 -17.03 -4.88
N ASP A 308 9.34 -17.97 -3.98
CA ASP A 308 8.10 -18.72 -3.92
C ASP A 308 7.03 -17.98 -3.10
N TRP A 309 7.38 -16.94 -2.32
CA TRP A 309 6.43 -16.19 -1.52
C TRP A 309 5.48 -15.36 -2.41
N ASN A 310 4.25 -15.85 -2.56
CA ASN A 310 3.25 -15.27 -3.45
C ASN A 310 1.90 -15.06 -2.73
N PRO A 311 1.45 -13.81 -2.56
CA PRO A 311 0.18 -13.47 -1.89
C PRO A 311 -1.09 -14.08 -2.49
N ASP A 312 -1.05 -14.51 -3.75
CA ASP A 312 -2.19 -15.16 -4.41
C ASP A 312 -2.32 -16.65 -4.04
N THR A 313 -1.26 -17.28 -3.54
CA THR A 313 -1.21 -18.74 -3.28
C THR A 313 -0.89 -19.12 -1.84
N CYS A 314 -0.28 -18.24 -1.05
CA CYS A 314 0.05 -18.48 0.35
C CYS A 314 -0.31 -17.31 1.28
N LEU A 315 -0.41 -17.61 2.57
CA LEU A 315 -0.38 -16.61 3.65
C LEU A 315 0.99 -16.65 4.31
N ALA A 316 1.64 -15.49 4.51
CA ALA A 316 2.82 -15.40 5.34
C ALA A 316 2.41 -15.54 6.80
N ALA A 317 2.74 -16.67 7.42
CA ALA A 317 2.24 -17.01 8.74
C ALA A 317 3.36 -16.95 9.79
N PHE A 318 3.08 -16.28 10.90
CA PHE A 318 4.01 -16.11 12.01
C PHE A 318 3.43 -16.77 13.28
N PRO A 319 4.18 -17.70 13.91
CA PRO A 319 3.75 -18.33 15.15
C PRO A 319 3.77 -17.34 16.32
N SER A 320 3.16 -17.77 17.42
CA SER A 320 3.12 -17.01 18.68
C SER A 320 4.44 -17.05 19.47
N ASP A 321 5.35 -17.97 19.15
CA ASP A 321 6.64 -18.15 19.84
C ASP A 321 7.77 -18.63 18.88
N GLU A 322 9.02 -18.61 19.33
CA GLU A 322 10.24 -18.90 18.54
C GLU A 322 10.57 -20.40 18.35
N GLY A 323 9.74 -21.31 18.86
CA GLY A 323 9.90 -22.76 18.70
C GLY A 323 9.72 -23.26 17.25
N PRO A 324 10.67 -24.02 16.68
CA PRO A 324 10.54 -24.63 15.34
C PRO A 324 9.27 -25.47 15.15
N GLU A 325 8.81 -26.12 16.22
CA GLU A 325 7.57 -26.89 16.30
C GLU A 325 6.33 -26.06 15.94
N HIS A 326 6.29 -24.77 16.28
CA HIS A 326 5.13 -23.91 16.05
C HIS A 326 4.88 -23.64 14.56
N PHE A 327 5.92 -23.72 13.72
CA PHE A 327 5.75 -23.66 12.27
C PHE A 327 5.04 -24.92 11.71
N GLN A 328 5.27 -26.08 12.33
CA GLN A 328 4.54 -27.30 12.01
C GLN A 328 3.09 -27.19 12.49
N GLU A 329 2.85 -26.67 13.69
CA GLU A 329 1.51 -26.45 14.23
C GLU A 329 0.66 -25.52 13.33
N LEU A 330 1.25 -24.45 12.80
CA LEU A 330 0.61 -23.59 11.80
C LEU A 330 0.21 -24.36 10.53
N THR A 331 1.08 -25.27 10.06
CA THR A 331 0.80 -26.08 8.88
C THR A 331 -0.34 -27.07 9.13
N GLU A 332 -0.39 -27.68 10.31
CA GLU A 332 -1.48 -28.54 10.75
C GLU A 332 -2.79 -27.75 10.94
N MET A 333 -2.71 -26.52 11.46
CA MET A 333 -3.84 -25.61 11.56
C MET A 333 -4.42 -25.27 10.19
N LEU A 334 -3.57 -25.04 9.19
CA LEU A 334 -4.03 -24.82 7.81
C LEU A 334 -4.72 -26.07 7.24
N ALA A 335 -4.23 -27.27 7.55
CA ALA A 335 -4.89 -28.51 7.13
C ALA A 335 -6.29 -28.61 7.72
N LYS A 336 -6.44 -28.38 9.04
CA LYS A 336 -7.73 -28.36 9.73
C LYS A 336 -8.68 -27.27 9.18
N ALA A 337 -8.17 -26.07 8.94
CA ALA A 337 -8.95 -24.96 8.36
C ALA A 337 -9.46 -25.30 6.94
N LYS A 338 -8.69 -26.08 6.16
CA LYS A 338 -9.10 -26.55 4.83
C LYS A 338 -10.16 -27.64 4.88
N GLU A 339 -10.11 -28.54 5.86
CA GLU A 339 -11.16 -29.57 6.06
C GLU A 339 -12.50 -28.92 6.37
N GLY A 340 -12.51 -27.88 7.21
CA GLY A 340 -13.68 -27.07 7.54
C GLY A 340 -13.97 -25.93 6.55
N ARG A 341 -13.37 -25.94 5.36
CA ARG A 341 -13.42 -24.79 4.45
C ARG A 341 -14.82 -24.55 3.93
N THR A 342 -15.29 -23.33 4.14
CA THR A 342 -16.61 -22.86 3.70
C THR A 342 -16.47 -21.76 2.66
N GLY A 343 -17.58 -21.48 1.97
CA GLY A 343 -17.67 -20.33 1.07
C GLY A 343 -17.58 -19.00 1.83
N ARG A 344 -17.31 -17.92 1.10
CA ARG A 344 -17.23 -16.56 1.67
C ARG A 344 -18.54 -16.13 2.32
N ASP A 345 -19.66 -16.61 1.79
CA ASP A 345 -21.00 -16.26 2.24
C ASP A 345 -21.25 -16.60 3.72
N LYS A 346 -20.51 -17.57 4.30
CA LYS A 346 -20.56 -17.85 5.74
C LYS A 346 -20.16 -16.65 6.59
N TYR A 347 -19.20 -15.87 6.10
CA TYR A 347 -18.57 -14.77 6.82
C TYR A 347 -19.14 -13.40 6.43
N LEU A 348 -20.02 -13.33 5.41
CA LEU A 348 -20.71 -12.09 5.04
C LEU A 348 -21.58 -11.63 6.22
N ASP A 349 -21.37 -10.40 6.69
CA ASP A 349 -22.03 -9.82 7.89
C ASP A 349 -21.86 -10.59 9.22
N ASN A 350 -21.06 -11.64 9.18
CA ASN A 350 -20.76 -12.55 10.28
C ASN A 350 -19.23 -12.77 10.39
N PRO A 351 -18.45 -11.70 10.65
CA PRO A 351 -17.01 -11.80 10.81
C PRO A 351 -16.62 -12.70 11.99
N VAL A 352 -15.47 -13.37 11.89
CA VAL A 352 -14.88 -14.04 13.07
C VAL A 352 -14.43 -12.96 14.07
N PRO A 353 -14.69 -13.08 15.38
CA PRO A 353 -14.18 -12.12 16.36
C PRO A 353 -12.66 -11.93 16.24
N VAL A 354 -12.17 -10.71 16.45
CA VAL A 354 -10.74 -10.42 16.27
C VAL A 354 -9.86 -11.18 17.28
N ASP A 355 -10.40 -11.49 18.45
CA ASP A 355 -9.78 -12.24 19.55
C ASP A 355 -10.13 -13.75 19.53
N ALA A 356 -10.75 -14.24 18.44
CA ALA A 356 -11.08 -15.65 18.28
C ALA A 356 -9.83 -16.54 18.15
N PRO A 357 -9.96 -17.86 18.42
CA PRO A 357 -8.90 -18.83 18.19
C PRO A 357 -8.32 -18.73 16.77
N ALA A 358 -7.00 -18.97 16.66
CA ALA A 358 -6.26 -18.87 15.40
C ALA A 358 -6.87 -19.71 14.28
N LEU A 359 -7.40 -20.90 14.59
CA LEU A 359 -8.06 -21.78 13.62
C LEU A 359 -9.26 -21.11 12.95
N ASP A 360 -10.11 -20.41 13.72
CA ASP A 360 -11.31 -19.74 13.19
C ASP A 360 -10.92 -18.55 12.30
N ARG A 361 -9.97 -17.73 12.79
CA ARG A 361 -9.42 -16.60 12.02
C ARG A 361 -8.75 -17.08 10.73
N MET A 362 -8.01 -18.18 10.77
CA MET A 362 -7.39 -18.79 9.59
C MET A 362 -8.46 -19.29 8.62
N GLY A 363 -9.53 -19.90 9.12
CA GLY A 363 -10.67 -20.34 8.31
C GLY A 363 -11.31 -19.19 7.52
N GLU A 364 -11.48 -18.02 8.15
CA GLU A 364 -11.93 -16.81 7.47
C GLU A 364 -10.88 -16.31 6.46
N ALA A 365 -9.61 -16.21 6.85
CA ALA A 365 -8.53 -15.66 6.03
C ALA A 365 -8.32 -16.42 4.71
N ILE A 366 -8.61 -17.73 4.68
CA ILE A 366 -8.52 -18.57 3.47
C ILE A 366 -9.86 -18.67 2.72
N SER A 367 -10.98 -18.20 3.27
CA SER A 367 -12.30 -18.39 2.68
C SER A 367 -12.43 -17.73 1.30
N GLY A 368 -12.84 -18.52 0.30
CA GLY A 368 -12.98 -18.09 -1.11
C GLY A 368 -11.71 -17.60 -1.82
N ARG A 369 -10.53 -17.79 -1.23
CA ARG A 369 -9.23 -17.43 -1.85
C ARG A 369 -8.51 -18.67 -2.38
N ARG A 370 -7.41 -18.52 -3.13
CA ARG A 370 -6.61 -19.66 -3.62
C ARG A 370 -5.42 -19.99 -2.72
N ILE A 371 -5.60 -19.83 -1.41
CA ILE A 371 -4.56 -20.17 -0.42
C ILE A 371 -4.52 -21.68 -0.24
N ASN A 372 -3.40 -22.29 -0.62
CA ASN A 372 -3.17 -23.74 -0.52
C ASN A 372 -1.95 -24.12 0.33
N ARG A 373 -1.19 -23.16 0.83
CA ARG A 373 -0.06 -23.38 1.74
C ARG A 373 0.21 -22.12 2.57
N LEU A 374 1.12 -22.25 3.52
CA LEU A 374 1.71 -21.11 4.23
C LEU A 374 3.06 -20.75 3.60
N CYS A 375 3.39 -19.47 3.68
CA CYS A 375 4.71 -18.92 3.45
C CYS A 375 5.38 -18.80 4.82
N ILE A 376 6.21 -19.77 5.12
CA ILE A 376 6.81 -19.97 6.43
C ILE A 376 8.18 -19.30 6.46
N TYR A 377 8.44 -18.50 7.48
CA TYR A 377 9.77 -17.95 7.77
C TYR A 377 10.69 -19.09 8.26
N ASP A 378 11.18 -19.87 7.30
CA ASP A 378 11.89 -21.12 7.53
C ASP A 378 13.32 -20.93 8.06
N THR A 379 14.01 -22.05 8.31
CA THR A 379 15.38 -22.05 8.85
C THR A 379 16.39 -21.40 7.91
N GLU A 380 16.20 -21.48 6.59
CA GLU A 380 17.10 -20.80 5.63
C GLU A 380 16.93 -19.29 5.73
N MET A 381 15.68 -18.81 5.76
CA MET A 381 15.38 -17.41 5.95
C MET A 381 15.86 -16.90 7.29
N GLN A 382 15.64 -17.64 8.38
CA GLN A 382 16.12 -17.28 9.71
C GLN A 382 17.65 -17.16 9.75
N ALA A 383 18.37 -18.10 9.12
CA ALA A 383 19.84 -18.09 9.09
C ALA A 383 20.43 -16.98 8.19
N ALA A 384 19.67 -16.46 7.23
CA ALA A 384 20.17 -15.48 6.27
C ALA A 384 20.43 -14.10 6.93
N ASP A 385 21.63 -13.56 6.71
CA ASP A 385 22.01 -12.22 7.17
C ASP A 385 21.16 -11.12 6.51
N VAL A 386 20.83 -11.30 5.23
CA VAL A 386 20.02 -10.37 4.44
C VAL A 386 18.97 -11.15 3.68
N VAL A 387 17.71 -10.79 3.89
CA VAL A 387 16.59 -11.19 3.05
C VAL A 387 16.24 -10.03 2.12
N HIS A 388 16.01 -10.31 0.84
CA HIS A 388 15.70 -9.32 -0.18
C HIS A 388 14.38 -9.65 -0.89
N TYR A 389 13.39 -8.77 -0.77
CA TYR A 389 12.15 -8.87 -1.54
C TYR A 389 12.26 -8.06 -2.84
N MET A 390 12.53 -8.77 -3.94
CA MET A 390 12.59 -8.11 -5.24
C MET A 390 11.20 -7.81 -5.80
N CYS A 391 11.11 -6.84 -6.70
CA CYS A 391 9.88 -6.51 -7.42
C CYS A 391 10.12 -6.66 -8.92
N TYR A 392 9.64 -7.76 -9.50
CA TYR A 392 9.77 -8.00 -10.93
C TYR A 392 8.52 -8.60 -11.56
N HIS A 393 7.86 -7.81 -12.42
CA HIS A 393 6.58 -8.18 -13.02
C HIS A 393 6.65 -9.46 -13.86
N LYS A 394 7.71 -9.64 -14.65
CA LYS A 394 7.85 -10.80 -15.55
C LYS A 394 7.98 -12.12 -14.77
N MET A 395 8.57 -12.08 -13.58
CA MET A 395 8.70 -13.24 -12.70
C MET A 395 7.50 -13.43 -11.77
N ARG A 396 6.52 -12.52 -11.77
CA ARG A 396 5.33 -12.56 -10.90
C ARG A 396 5.67 -12.61 -9.40
N VAL A 397 6.74 -11.93 -9.00
CA VAL A 397 7.22 -11.84 -7.60
C VAL A 397 6.89 -10.49 -6.95
N ARG A 398 5.87 -9.78 -7.46
CA ARG A 398 5.48 -8.48 -6.90
C ARG A 398 4.73 -8.69 -5.59
N MET A 399 5.08 -7.94 -4.55
CA MET A 399 4.33 -7.87 -3.29
C MET A 399 3.10 -6.95 -3.43
N LEU A 400 2.26 -7.21 -4.43
CA LEU A 400 1.05 -6.41 -4.68
C LEU A 400 -0.10 -6.97 -3.85
N THR A 401 -0.11 -6.67 -2.56
CA THR A 401 -1.16 -7.11 -1.65
C THR A 401 -1.30 -6.19 -0.43
N HIS A 402 -2.46 -6.20 0.22
CA HIS A 402 -2.62 -5.57 1.53
C HIS A 402 -2.01 -6.43 2.64
N PHE A 403 -1.34 -5.80 3.61
CA PHE A 403 -0.66 -6.50 4.70
C PHE A 403 -1.58 -7.47 5.46
N TYR A 404 -2.80 -7.04 5.83
CA TYR A 404 -3.78 -7.87 6.54
C TYR A 404 -4.40 -8.99 5.68
N ALA A 405 -4.23 -8.92 4.36
CA ALA A 405 -4.68 -9.97 3.45
C ALA A 405 -3.63 -11.06 3.31
N TYR A 406 -2.35 -10.74 3.55
CA TYR A 406 -1.23 -11.64 3.31
C TYR A 406 -0.60 -12.18 4.59
N LEU A 407 -0.42 -11.32 5.60
CA LEU A 407 0.17 -11.69 6.88
C LEU A 407 -0.91 -12.34 7.77
N PHE A 408 -0.54 -13.43 8.42
CA PHE A 408 -1.36 -14.12 9.41
C PHE A 408 -0.54 -14.33 10.67
N PHE A 409 -1.04 -13.84 11.81
CA PHE A 409 -0.42 -14.03 13.11
C PHE A 409 -1.24 -15.00 13.95
N GLU A 410 -0.56 -15.98 14.53
CA GLU A 410 -1.18 -16.96 15.43
C GLU A 410 -1.74 -16.31 16.69
N ASP A 411 -1.00 -15.37 17.31
CA ASP A 411 -1.54 -14.54 18.38
C ASP A 411 -2.36 -13.39 17.77
N TRP A 412 -3.61 -13.28 18.18
CA TRP A 412 -4.49 -12.19 17.75
C TRP A 412 -4.00 -10.83 18.25
N ARG A 413 -3.26 -10.77 19.35
CA ARG A 413 -2.69 -9.52 19.87
C ARG A 413 -1.63 -8.96 18.91
N HIS A 414 -0.80 -9.83 18.35
CA HIS A 414 0.19 -9.45 17.32
C HIS A 414 -0.52 -9.02 16.02
N ASP A 415 -1.62 -9.68 15.63
CA ASP A 415 -2.44 -9.25 14.48
C ASP A 415 -3.01 -7.84 14.67
N LEU A 416 -3.63 -7.56 15.83
CA LEU A 416 -4.18 -6.25 16.13
C LEU A 416 -3.10 -5.17 16.30
N TRP A 417 -2.00 -5.49 16.98
CA TRP A 417 -0.83 -4.61 17.06
C TRP A 417 -0.34 -4.24 15.67
N SER A 418 -0.19 -5.20 14.76
CA SER A 418 0.30 -4.94 13.39
C SER A 418 -0.64 -4.01 12.62
N LYS A 419 -1.95 -4.17 12.79
CA LYS A 419 -2.95 -3.29 12.17
C LYS A 419 -2.90 -1.88 12.76
N ARG A 420 -2.79 -1.77 14.09
CA ARG A 420 -2.63 -0.47 14.77
C ARG A 420 -1.33 0.20 14.37
N PHE A 421 -0.23 -0.55 14.26
CA PHE A 421 1.05 -0.03 13.81
C PHE A 421 0.93 0.66 12.44
N VAL A 422 0.24 0.03 11.48
CA VAL A 422 0.00 0.65 10.16
C VAL A 422 -0.93 1.86 10.26
N ARG A 423 -1.98 1.81 11.09
CA ARG A 423 -2.86 2.96 11.34
C ARG A 423 -2.10 4.14 11.94
N ASP A 424 -1.32 3.88 12.99
CA ASP A 424 -0.82 4.88 13.92
C ASP A 424 0.53 5.47 13.50
N HIS A 425 1.36 4.66 12.82
CA HIS A 425 2.74 5.04 12.52
C HIS A 425 3.03 5.15 11.02
N LEU A 426 2.29 4.45 10.16
CA LEU A 426 2.40 4.59 8.70
C LEU A 426 1.35 5.58 8.14
N ARG A 427 1.15 6.69 8.87
CA ARG A 427 0.38 7.86 8.41
C ARG A 427 1.24 8.75 7.52
N TYR A 428 0.60 9.54 6.66
CA TYR A 428 1.34 10.52 5.87
C TYR A 428 2.13 11.50 6.74
N SER A 429 3.22 12.02 6.18
CA SER A 429 4.05 13.05 6.79
C SER A 429 3.24 14.29 7.13
N ASP A 430 3.71 15.07 8.10
CA ASP A 430 3.02 16.27 8.59
C ASP A 430 2.87 17.32 7.49
N GLU A 431 3.81 17.41 6.54
CA GLU A 431 3.69 18.27 5.35
C GLU A 431 2.42 17.94 4.54
N ILE A 432 2.16 16.66 4.29
CA ILE A 432 0.99 16.20 3.52
C ILE A 432 -0.29 16.38 4.35
N GLN A 433 -0.27 15.96 5.62
CA GLN A 433 -1.44 16.04 6.50
C GLN A 433 -1.87 17.47 6.75
N CYS A 434 -0.93 18.38 7.04
CA CYS A 434 -1.24 19.78 7.28
C CYS A 434 -1.66 20.52 6.01
N ALA A 435 -1.09 20.18 4.85
CA ALA A 435 -1.58 20.69 3.57
C ALA A 435 -3.04 20.29 3.33
N ALA A 436 -3.39 19.03 3.59
CA ALA A 436 -4.78 18.56 3.51
C ALA A 436 -5.68 19.27 4.54
N ALA A 437 -5.22 19.46 5.78
CA ALA A 437 -5.96 20.17 6.82
C ALA A 437 -6.33 21.60 6.39
N ARG A 438 -5.42 22.33 5.73
CA ARG A 438 -5.71 23.68 5.20
C ARG A 438 -6.79 23.66 4.12
N VAL A 439 -6.74 22.67 3.24
CA VAL A 439 -7.74 22.50 2.19
C VAL A 439 -9.10 22.15 2.79
N VAL A 440 -9.15 21.22 3.75
CA VAL A 440 -10.40 20.84 4.44
C VAL A 440 -11.00 22.03 5.19
N ASP A 441 -10.20 22.81 5.94
CA ASP A 441 -10.67 24.03 6.59
C ASP A 441 -11.23 25.05 5.58
N ALA A 442 -10.57 25.23 4.44
CA ALA A 442 -11.05 26.12 3.37
C ALA A 442 -12.37 25.63 2.75
N ILE A 443 -12.53 24.32 2.57
CA ILE A 443 -13.78 23.71 2.10
C ILE A 443 -14.90 23.94 3.13
N HIS A 444 -14.65 23.72 4.42
CA HIS A 444 -15.62 23.99 5.48
C HIS A 444 -16.07 25.44 5.49
N ARG A 445 -15.13 26.40 5.38
CA ARG A 445 -15.47 27.83 5.29
C ARG A 445 -16.32 28.15 4.07
N ARG A 446 -16.03 27.56 2.91
CA ARG A 446 -16.85 27.70 1.69
C ARG A 446 -18.25 27.12 1.90
N ALA A 447 -18.33 25.90 2.42
CA ALA A 447 -19.58 25.17 2.62
C ALA A 447 -20.52 25.89 3.62
N ARG A 448 -19.98 26.51 4.68
CA ARG A 448 -20.75 27.38 5.61
C ARG A 448 -21.38 28.59 4.94
N GLY A 449 -20.73 29.13 3.91
CA GLY A 449 -21.23 30.25 3.12
C GLY A 449 -22.41 29.89 2.20
N ARG A 450 -22.85 28.62 2.15
CA ARG A 450 -23.87 28.14 1.23
C ARG A 450 -25.00 27.41 1.95
N GLY A 451 -26.23 27.84 1.69
CA GLY A 451 -27.43 27.21 2.24
C GLY A 451 -27.48 27.28 3.78
N ASN A 452 -28.27 26.39 4.38
CA ASN A 452 -28.31 26.23 5.84
C ASN A 452 -27.34 25.12 6.27
N ASN A 453 -26.03 25.41 6.26
CA ASN A 453 -24.96 24.45 6.59
C ASN A 453 -23.99 25.00 7.65
N PRO A 454 -24.44 25.21 8.90
CA PRO A 454 -23.60 25.84 9.94
C PRO A 454 -22.35 25.02 10.28
N MET A 455 -22.41 23.69 10.10
CA MET A 455 -21.29 22.78 10.34
C MET A 455 -20.25 22.81 9.21
N GLY A 456 -20.60 23.37 8.04
CA GLY A 456 -19.71 23.41 6.88
C GLY A 456 -19.50 22.04 6.24
N GLU A 457 -20.45 21.11 6.35
CA GLU A 457 -20.31 19.77 5.80
C GLU A 457 -20.13 19.82 4.28
N PHE A 458 -19.30 18.93 3.76
CA PHE A 458 -19.10 18.71 2.33
C PHE A 458 -19.13 17.22 2.03
N HIS A 459 -19.35 16.85 0.77
CA HIS A 459 -19.25 15.47 0.30
C HIS A 459 -18.06 15.31 -0.64
N SER A 460 -17.73 14.09 -1.02
CA SER A 460 -16.53 13.85 -1.81
C SER A 460 -16.69 12.76 -2.85
N PHE A 461 -16.00 12.96 -3.97
CA PHE A 461 -15.83 11.99 -5.03
C PHE A 461 -14.34 11.70 -5.21
N HIS A 462 -14.02 10.46 -5.55
CA HIS A 462 -12.80 10.15 -6.30
C HIS A 462 -13.15 9.54 -7.66
N ILE A 463 -13.07 10.34 -8.72
CA ILE A 463 -13.40 9.94 -10.10
C ILE A 463 -12.12 9.65 -10.88
N ARG A 464 -11.87 8.37 -11.20
CA ARG A 464 -10.67 7.90 -11.90
C ARG A 464 -10.95 7.61 -13.37
N ARG A 465 -10.23 8.27 -14.29
CA ARG A 465 -10.43 8.09 -15.74
C ARG A 465 -9.16 7.74 -16.51
N GLY A 466 -8.09 8.54 -16.40
CA GLY A 466 -6.93 8.64 -17.29
C GLY A 466 -6.41 7.32 -17.91
N ASP A 467 -5.29 6.79 -17.41
CA ASP A 467 -4.71 5.51 -17.84
C ASP A 467 -5.43 4.28 -17.25
N PHE A 468 -6.59 4.45 -16.60
CA PHE A 468 -7.22 3.42 -15.79
C PHE A 468 -7.72 2.19 -16.58
N GLN A 469 -7.14 1.01 -16.36
CA GLN A 469 -7.39 -0.17 -17.20
C GLN A 469 -8.84 -0.70 -17.20
N TYR A 470 -9.64 -0.42 -16.16
CA TYR A 470 -10.99 -0.98 -15.99
C TYR A 470 -12.06 -0.13 -16.69
N LYS A 471 -12.24 -0.36 -18.00
CA LYS A 471 -13.15 0.44 -18.85
C LYS A 471 -14.59 0.50 -18.34
N ASN A 472 -15.08 -0.55 -17.70
CA ASN A 472 -16.44 -0.63 -17.13
C ASN A 472 -16.70 0.36 -15.99
N THR A 473 -15.65 0.91 -15.37
CA THR A 473 -15.76 1.88 -14.26
C THR A 473 -15.65 3.33 -14.74
N ARG A 474 -15.32 3.56 -16.02
CA ARG A 474 -15.16 4.89 -16.62
C ARG A 474 -16.52 5.44 -17.08
N LEU A 475 -17.41 5.69 -16.13
CA LEU A 475 -18.76 6.20 -16.40
C LEU A 475 -18.76 7.67 -16.85
N GLU A 476 -19.76 8.04 -17.64
CA GLU A 476 -20.04 9.45 -17.96
C GLU A 476 -20.70 10.17 -16.78
N ALA A 477 -20.53 11.50 -16.69
CA ALA A 477 -20.90 12.25 -15.50
C ALA A 477 -22.41 12.31 -15.23
N ASP A 478 -23.24 12.22 -16.27
CA ASP A 478 -24.69 12.06 -16.19
C ASP A 478 -25.10 10.70 -15.58
N GLN A 479 -24.38 9.64 -15.93
CA GLN A 479 -24.56 8.33 -15.31
C GLN A 479 -24.10 8.33 -13.86
N ILE A 480 -22.97 9.00 -13.55
CA ILE A 480 -22.51 9.18 -12.16
C ILE A 480 -23.59 9.93 -11.38
N LEU A 481 -24.08 11.07 -11.87
CA LEU A 481 -25.15 11.83 -11.23
C LEU A 481 -26.38 10.96 -10.94
N THR A 482 -26.80 10.15 -11.92
CA THR A 482 -27.93 9.22 -11.78
C THR A 482 -27.74 8.23 -10.63
N ASN A 483 -26.53 7.72 -10.44
CA ASN A 483 -26.22 6.71 -9.42
C ASN A 483 -26.08 7.29 -8.00
N VAL A 484 -25.77 8.59 -7.87
CA VAL A 484 -25.36 9.21 -6.60
C VAL A 484 -26.36 10.22 -6.02
N LYS A 485 -27.28 10.75 -6.84
CA LYS A 485 -28.22 11.83 -6.46
C LYS A 485 -29.09 11.55 -5.24
N ASP A 486 -29.30 10.28 -4.89
CA ASP A 486 -30.14 9.90 -3.74
C ASP A 486 -29.36 9.95 -2.40
N GLU A 487 -28.02 9.97 -2.45
CA GLU A 487 -27.16 9.98 -1.24
C GLU A 487 -26.54 11.35 -0.95
N ILE A 488 -26.46 12.23 -1.96
CA ILE A 488 -25.90 13.58 -1.83
C ILE A 488 -26.98 14.60 -2.16
N PRO A 489 -27.38 15.45 -1.20
CA PRO A 489 -28.33 16.52 -1.47
C PRO A 489 -27.84 17.47 -2.56
N PHE A 490 -28.73 17.88 -3.47
CA PHE A 490 -28.42 18.92 -4.44
C PHE A 490 -28.09 20.25 -3.75
N ASN A 491 -27.25 21.03 -4.42
CA ASN A 491 -26.62 22.27 -3.93
C ASN A 491 -25.59 22.10 -2.80
N SER A 492 -25.27 20.86 -2.39
CA SER A 492 -24.16 20.61 -1.47
C SER A 492 -22.80 20.94 -2.10
N THR A 493 -21.83 21.28 -1.25
CA THR A 493 -20.42 21.40 -1.64
C THR A 493 -19.81 20.01 -1.80
N VAL A 494 -19.15 19.75 -2.93
CA VAL A 494 -18.57 18.44 -3.22
C VAL A 494 -17.14 18.58 -3.71
N PHE A 495 -16.21 18.00 -2.94
CA PHE A 495 -14.80 17.90 -3.32
C PHE A 495 -14.59 16.75 -4.31
N VAL A 496 -13.88 17.00 -5.41
CA VAL A 496 -13.63 15.99 -6.45
C VAL A 496 -12.13 15.74 -6.59
N ALA A 497 -11.67 14.61 -6.07
CA ALA A 497 -10.35 14.06 -6.39
C ALA A 497 -10.42 13.37 -7.76
N THR A 498 -9.59 13.80 -8.71
CA THR A 498 -9.63 13.25 -10.07
C THR A 498 -8.32 13.43 -10.82
N ASP A 499 -8.03 12.49 -11.72
CA ASP A 499 -6.96 12.61 -12.70
C ASP A 499 -7.45 13.18 -14.05
N ASN A 500 -8.74 13.49 -14.18
CA ASN A 500 -9.33 14.04 -15.39
C ASN A 500 -9.22 15.57 -15.42
N GLN A 501 -8.58 16.10 -16.46
CA GLN A 501 -8.38 17.55 -16.65
C GLN A 501 -9.54 18.24 -17.40
N GLY A 502 -10.51 17.47 -17.91
CA GLY A 502 -11.58 18.01 -18.75
C GLY A 502 -12.74 18.61 -17.95
N LYS A 503 -12.78 19.93 -17.78
CA LYS A 503 -13.92 20.65 -17.15
C LYS A 503 -15.29 20.34 -17.77
N PRO A 504 -15.45 20.21 -19.11
CA PRO A 504 -16.76 19.90 -19.71
C PRO A 504 -17.36 18.57 -19.23
N PHE A 505 -16.51 17.59 -18.88
CA PHE A 505 -17.00 16.32 -18.36
C PHE A 505 -17.78 16.49 -17.06
N PHE A 506 -17.35 17.39 -16.17
CA PHE A 506 -18.00 17.57 -14.87
C PHE A 506 -19.27 18.42 -14.93
N GLN A 507 -19.63 18.98 -16.10
CA GLN A 507 -20.77 19.88 -16.23
C GLN A 507 -22.10 19.29 -15.72
N PRO A 508 -22.45 18.01 -16.00
CA PRO A 508 -23.67 17.42 -15.47
C PRO A 508 -23.71 17.43 -13.93
N LEU A 509 -22.59 17.18 -13.26
CA LEU A 509 -22.49 17.23 -11.81
C LEU A 509 -22.50 18.68 -11.29
N ALA A 510 -21.75 19.58 -11.95
CA ALA A 510 -21.66 21.00 -11.59
C ALA A 510 -22.99 21.76 -11.72
N ASN A 511 -23.92 21.27 -12.55
CA ASN A 511 -25.27 21.81 -12.64
C ASN A 511 -26.10 21.56 -11.36
N HIS A 512 -25.74 20.58 -10.55
CA HIS A 512 -26.49 20.16 -9.36
C HIS A 512 -25.72 20.32 -8.04
N TYR A 513 -24.40 20.42 -8.09
CA TYR A 513 -23.52 20.50 -6.93
C TYR A 513 -22.54 21.67 -7.05
N ASP A 514 -22.12 22.21 -5.91
CA ASP A 514 -20.98 23.11 -5.87
C ASP A 514 -19.68 22.29 -5.87
N LEU A 515 -19.17 22.01 -7.08
CA LEU A 515 -17.93 21.25 -7.23
C LEU A 515 -16.71 22.10 -6.92
N VAL A 516 -15.82 21.55 -6.10
CA VAL A 516 -14.49 22.08 -5.86
C VAL A 516 -13.44 21.01 -6.09
N PHE A 517 -12.27 21.44 -6.57
CA PHE A 517 -11.13 20.59 -6.89
C PHE A 517 -9.92 21.09 -6.11
N LEU A 518 -8.90 20.25 -5.97
CA LEU A 518 -7.66 20.65 -5.31
C LEU A 518 -7.03 21.92 -5.93
N ASP A 519 -7.15 22.07 -7.26
CA ASP A 519 -6.69 23.24 -8.01
C ASP A 519 -7.41 24.56 -7.65
N ASP A 520 -8.55 24.52 -6.94
CA ASP A 520 -9.24 25.70 -6.44
C ASP A 520 -8.60 26.25 -5.16
N PHE A 521 -7.69 25.48 -4.53
CA PHE A 521 -7.05 25.79 -3.24
C PHE A 521 -5.54 26.04 -3.38
N LYS A 522 -5.12 26.69 -4.48
CA LYS A 522 -3.69 26.97 -4.75
C LYS A 522 -3.01 27.79 -3.67
N LYS A 523 -3.76 28.64 -2.97
CA LYS A 523 -3.23 29.46 -1.88
C LYS A 523 -2.89 28.60 -0.67
N GLU A 524 -3.79 27.67 -0.32
CA GLU A 524 -3.60 26.72 0.77
C GLU A 524 -2.45 25.74 0.49
N LEU A 525 -2.13 25.51 -0.78
CA LEU A 525 -1.08 24.61 -1.25
C LEU A 525 0.20 25.34 -1.69
N GLU A 526 0.34 26.63 -1.40
CA GLU A 526 1.55 27.38 -1.72
C GLU A 526 2.77 26.75 -1.06
N GLY A 527 3.85 26.55 -1.82
CA GLY A 527 5.09 25.92 -1.36
C GLY A 527 5.08 24.39 -1.32
N VAL A 528 3.91 23.75 -1.43
CA VAL A 528 3.80 22.28 -1.40
C VAL A 528 4.25 21.68 -2.74
N ASN A 529 5.02 20.59 -2.69
CA ASN A 529 5.42 19.86 -3.90
C ASN A 529 4.18 19.26 -4.59
N THR A 530 4.00 19.52 -5.90
CA THR A 530 2.81 19.07 -6.64
C THR A 530 2.72 17.54 -6.79
N ASN A 531 3.82 16.83 -6.55
CA ASN A 531 3.86 15.37 -6.51
C ASN A 531 3.19 14.80 -5.24
N PHE A 532 2.91 15.61 -4.22
CA PHE A 532 2.14 15.23 -3.03
C PHE A 532 0.62 15.40 -3.19
N PHE A 533 0.18 16.07 -4.27
CA PHE A 533 -1.23 16.41 -4.45
C PHE A 533 -2.15 15.19 -4.49
N GLY A 534 -1.67 14.05 -5.03
CA GLY A 534 -2.44 12.81 -5.01
C GLY A 534 -2.70 12.31 -3.59
N MET A 535 -1.74 12.44 -2.67
CA MET A 535 -1.90 12.04 -1.27
C MET A 535 -2.82 13.02 -0.54
N ILE A 536 -2.65 14.32 -0.80
CA ILE A 536 -3.51 15.37 -0.26
C ILE A 536 -4.96 15.16 -0.70
N ASP A 537 -5.21 14.87 -1.98
CA ASP A 537 -6.53 14.50 -2.50
C ASP A 537 -7.15 13.33 -1.72
N GLN A 538 -6.35 12.30 -1.36
CA GLN A 538 -6.86 11.16 -0.59
C GLN A 538 -7.29 11.58 0.81
N VAL A 539 -6.48 12.37 1.51
CA VAL A 539 -6.80 12.84 2.86
C VAL A 539 -8.04 13.74 2.83
N VAL A 540 -8.09 14.73 1.94
CA VAL A 540 -9.24 15.65 1.81
C VAL A 540 -10.52 14.88 1.46
N ALA A 541 -10.45 13.96 0.49
CA ALA A 541 -11.61 13.16 0.11
C ALA A 541 -12.11 12.26 1.25
N SER A 542 -11.21 11.76 2.11
CA SER A 542 -11.57 10.92 3.25
C SER A 542 -12.47 11.61 4.27
N ARG A 543 -12.45 12.95 4.32
CA ARG A 543 -13.18 13.77 5.30
C ARG A 543 -14.58 14.18 4.87
N GLY A 544 -14.95 14.00 3.60
CA GLY A 544 -16.31 14.29 3.16
C GLY A 544 -17.35 13.45 3.90
N ARG A 545 -18.49 14.03 4.26
CA ARG A 545 -19.58 13.35 4.97
C ARG A 545 -20.00 12.06 4.25
N VAL A 546 -20.34 12.18 2.97
CA VAL A 546 -20.55 11.04 2.06
C VAL A 546 -19.41 11.00 1.06
N PHE A 547 -18.84 9.81 0.85
CA PHE A 547 -17.77 9.58 -0.12
C PHE A 547 -18.20 8.57 -1.18
N PHE A 548 -17.88 8.87 -2.43
CA PHE A 548 -18.03 7.95 -3.56
C PHE A 548 -16.69 7.70 -4.25
N GLY A 549 -16.23 6.46 -4.21
CA GLY A 549 -15.00 6.02 -4.85
C GLY A 549 -15.22 5.39 -6.24
N CYS A 550 -14.13 5.26 -6.98
CA CYS A 550 -14.05 4.44 -8.19
C CYS A 550 -13.70 2.98 -7.83
N TYR A 551 -14.52 2.02 -8.29
CA TYR A 551 -14.28 0.59 -8.10
C TYR A 551 -12.95 0.16 -8.75
N HIS A 552 -12.28 -0.83 -8.15
CA HIS A 552 -10.93 -1.32 -8.50
C HIS A 552 -9.77 -0.31 -8.36
N SER A 553 -10.02 0.94 -7.96
CA SER A 553 -8.93 1.89 -7.78
C SER A 553 -8.32 1.75 -6.38
N THR A 554 -7.02 1.44 -6.33
CA THR A 554 -6.24 1.38 -5.09
C THR A 554 -6.17 2.75 -4.41
N PHE A 555 -6.34 3.84 -5.17
CA PHE A 555 -6.48 5.19 -4.65
C PHE A 555 -7.78 5.35 -3.84
N SER A 556 -8.93 4.92 -4.40
CA SER A 556 -10.21 4.90 -3.67
C SER A 556 -10.12 3.97 -2.46
N GLY A 557 -9.50 2.81 -2.64
CA GLY A 557 -9.28 1.82 -1.59
C GLY A 557 -8.71 2.49 -0.34
N PHE A 558 -7.58 3.17 -0.50
CA PHE A 558 -6.94 3.81 0.64
C PHE A 558 -7.80 4.90 1.32
N ILE A 559 -8.62 5.63 0.57
CA ILE A 559 -9.61 6.57 1.12
C ILE A 559 -10.62 5.82 2.00
N PHE A 560 -11.15 4.67 1.55
CA PHE A 560 -12.04 3.86 2.38
C PHE A 560 -11.35 3.36 3.65
N ARG A 561 -10.06 3.01 3.59
CA ARG A 561 -9.31 2.59 4.79
C ARG A 561 -9.15 3.72 5.80
N MET A 562 -8.82 4.94 5.36
CA MET A 562 -8.76 6.11 6.26
C MET A 562 -10.12 6.41 6.89
N ARG A 563 -11.21 6.30 6.12
CA ARG A 563 -12.58 6.40 6.65
C ARG A 563 -12.90 5.30 7.67
N GLY A 564 -12.41 4.08 7.40
CA GLY A 564 -12.41 2.96 8.33
C GLY A 564 -11.72 3.27 9.66
N TYR A 565 -10.55 3.89 9.61
CA TYR A 565 -9.85 4.29 10.84
C TYR A 565 -10.57 5.40 11.60
N HIS A 566 -11.12 6.40 10.91
CA HIS A 566 -11.96 7.40 11.56
C HIS A 566 -13.18 6.77 12.24
N SER A 567 -13.84 5.79 11.61
CA SER A 567 -15.01 5.14 12.22
C SER A 567 -14.67 4.36 13.49
N GLN A 568 -13.45 3.82 13.60
CA GLN A 568 -12.96 3.19 14.84
C GLN A 568 -12.71 4.21 15.94
N LYS A 569 -12.05 5.34 15.59
CA LYS A 569 -11.75 6.41 16.54
C LYS A 569 -13.04 7.05 17.07
N GLU A 570 -14.00 7.28 16.20
CA GLU A 570 -15.29 7.93 16.50
C GLU A 570 -16.35 6.95 17.04
N LYS A 571 -16.05 5.64 17.03
CA LYS A 571 -17.00 4.56 17.38
C LYS A 571 -18.34 4.69 16.65
N SER A 572 -18.28 5.02 15.35
CA SER A 572 -19.47 5.21 14.50
C SER A 572 -20.32 3.94 14.43
N ASP A 573 -21.61 4.06 14.11
CA ASP A 573 -22.48 2.89 13.95
C ASP A 573 -21.87 1.82 13.01
N GLY A 574 -21.93 0.56 13.43
CA GLY A 574 -21.30 -0.57 12.73
C GLY A 574 -19.77 -0.70 12.84
N TRP A 575 -19.08 0.10 13.66
CA TRP A 575 -17.61 0.07 13.80
C TRP A 575 -17.04 -1.31 14.18
N GLU A 576 -17.72 -2.09 15.01
CA GLU A 576 -17.29 -3.44 15.45
C GLU A 576 -17.17 -4.41 14.27
N LYS A 577 -18.03 -4.23 13.26
CA LYS A 577 -17.99 -4.98 11.99
C LYS A 577 -17.20 -4.25 10.91
N GLY A 578 -16.79 -3.00 11.16
CA GLY A 578 -16.11 -2.14 10.20
C GLY A 578 -16.99 -1.68 9.03
N ILE A 579 -18.30 -1.55 9.25
CA ILE A 579 -19.26 -1.02 8.27
C ILE A 579 -19.05 0.51 8.11
N LEU A 580 -19.30 1.03 6.91
CA LEU A 580 -19.20 2.45 6.58
C LEU A 580 -20.45 2.95 5.84
N HIS A 581 -21.46 3.39 6.59
CA HIS A 581 -22.78 3.82 6.09
C HIS A 581 -22.79 5.01 5.09
N ASN A 582 -21.67 5.73 4.96
CA ASN A 582 -21.55 6.91 4.09
C ASN A 582 -20.43 6.75 3.06
N SER A 583 -20.14 5.51 2.64
CA SER A 583 -19.00 5.20 1.78
C SER A 583 -19.41 4.26 0.65
N PHE A 584 -19.43 4.76 -0.58
CA PHE A 584 -20.04 4.09 -1.71
C PHE A 584 -19.12 4.02 -2.93
N TYR A 585 -19.49 3.20 -3.91
CA TYR A 585 -18.94 3.26 -5.26
C TYR A 585 -19.95 3.87 -6.23
N TYR A 586 -19.49 4.73 -7.15
CA TYR A 586 -20.38 5.34 -8.16
C TYR A 586 -20.67 4.44 -9.37
N THR A 587 -20.08 3.23 -9.43
CA THR A 587 -20.06 2.38 -10.63
C THR A 587 -21.38 1.66 -10.94
N GLY A 588 -22.33 1.62 -10.01
CA GLY A 588 -23.67 1.04 -10.19
C GLY A 588 -24.18 0.29 -8.96
N GLU A 589 -25.47 -0.11 -8.98
CA GLU A 589 -26.18 -0.64 -7.81
C GLU A 589 -25.55 -1.90 -7.20
N SER A 590 -24.98 -2.79 -8.03
CA SER A 590 -24.36 -4.04 -7.57
C SER A 590 -23.17 -3.84 -6.64
N ASP A 591 -22.46 -2.73 -6.80
CA ASP A 591 -21.23 -2.45 -6.06
C ASP A 591 -21.35 -1.22 -5.16
N LYS A 592 -22.43 -0.42 -5.30
CA LYS A 592 -22.63 0.86 -4.59
C LYS A 592 -22.48 0.70 -3.08
N LYS A 593 -23.16 -0.29 -2.51
CA LYS A 593 -23.32 -0.49 -1.05
C LYS A 593 -22.40 -1.57 -0.46
N VAL A 594 -21.27 -1.87 -1.10
CA VAL A 594 -20.36 -2.92 -0.62
C VAL A 594 -19.85 -2.67 0.82
N TYR A 595 -19.70 -1.41 1.24
CA TYR A 595 -19.26 -1.07 2.60
C TYR A 595 -20.39 -0.93 3.62
N GLU A 596 -21.66 -1.12 3.22
CA GLU A 596 -22.79 -1.30 4.15
C GLU A 596 -22.78 -2.67 4.83
N HIS A 597 -21.91 -3.57 4.37
CA HIS A 597 -21.82 -4.95 4.80
C HIS A 597 -20.38 -5.31 5.15
N TYR A 598 -20.21 -6.19 6.13
CA TYR A 598 -18.92 -6.82 6.34
C TYR A 598 -18.66 -7.82 5.22
N THR A 599 -17.63 -7.55 4.41
CA THR A 599 -17.20 -8.46 3.35
C THR A 599 -15.83 -9.07 3.69
N PRO A 600 -15.68 -10.41 3.74
CA PRO A 600 -14.39 -11.04 3.99
C PRO A 600 -13.43 -10.82 2.80
N VAL A 601 -12.13 -10.84 3.09
CA VAL A 601 -11.06 -10.65 2.10
C VAL A 601 -11.17 -11.70 1.00
N HIS A 602 -11.15 -11.24 -0.25
CA HIS A 602 -11.21 -12.14 -1.40
C HIS A 602 -10.49 -11.62 -2.65
N SER A 603 -9.92 -10.41 -2.58
CA SER A 603 -8.97 -9.88 -3.54
C SER A 603 -7.70 -9.52 -2.79
N SER A 604 -6.54 -9.73 -3.40
CA SER A 604 -5.25 -9.45 -2.78
C SER A 604 -4.93 -7.95 -2.75
N TYR A 605 -5.43 -7.13 -3.69
CA TYR A 605 -5.01 -5.72 -3.85
C TYR A 605 -6.06 -4.72 -4.34
N ALA A 606 -7.18 -5.16 -4.92
CA ALA A 606 -8.04 -4.25 -5.68
C ALA A 606 -8.98 -3.40 -4.80
N ARG A 607 -9.12 -3.75 -3.51
CA ARG A 607 -10.05 -3.15 -2.56
C ARG A 607 -9.53 -3.30 -1.13
N GLU A 608 -9.76 -2.28 -0.31
CA GLU A 608 -9.55 -2.36 1.13
C GLU A 608 -10.76 -3.05 1.80
N PHE A 609 -10.53 -3.81 2.87
CA PHE A 609 -11.53 -4.65 3.54
C PHE A 609 -11.69 -4.29 5.03
N PRO A 610 -12.90 -4.44 5.61
CA PRO A 610 -13.16 -4.11 7.00
C PRO A 610 -12.25 -4.79 8.03
N ILE A 611 -11.71 -5.98 7.75
CA ILE A 611 -10.76 -6.67 8.63
C ILE A 611 -9.51 -5.83 8.98
N SER A 612 -9.21 -4.80 8.20
CA SER A 612 -8.07 -3.92 8.40
C SER A 612 -8.28 -2.82 9.44
N TRP A 613 -9.55 -2.53 9.78
CA TRP A 613 -9.89 -1.52 10.79
C TRP A 613 -10.90 -2.00 11.83
N ARG A 614 -11.74 -3.02 11.58
CA ARG A 614 -12.78 -3.42 12.52
C ARG A 614 -12.21 -3.85 13.87
N ASP A 615 -12.83 -3.38 14.95
CA ASP A 615 -12.50 -3.72 16.34
C ASP A 615 -10.99 -3.70 16.64
N ILE A 616 -10.26 -2.78 16.00
CA ILE A 616 -8.78 -2.75 15.98
C ILE A 616 -8.16 -2.46 17.35
N ASP A 617 -8.92 -1.78 18.22
CA ASP A 617 -8.53 -1.39 19.57
C ASP A 617 -8.96 -2.41 20.64
N LYS A 618 -9.46 -3.59 20.24
CA LYS A 618 -9.84 -4.66 21.16
C LYS A 618 -8.68 -5.03 22.09
N GLY A 619 -8.97 -5.08 23.38
CA GLY A 619 -8.00 -5.46 24.41
C GLY A 619 -7.16 -4.29 24.95
N ILE A 620 -7.31 -3.08 24.41
CA ILE A 620 -6.76 -1.87 25.03
C ILE A 620 -7.67 -1.49 26.20
N MET A 621 -7.11 -1.30 27.40
CA MET A 621 -7.88 -0.74 28.52
C MET A 621 -8.28 0.69 28.18
N GLU A 622 -9.57 0.94 27.95
CA GLU A 622 -10.08 2.28 27.71
C GLU A 622 -9.70 3.19 28.89
N ALA A 623 -8.92 4.24 28.62
CA ALA A 623 -8.91 5.38 29.53
C ALA A 623 -10.34 5.98 29.49
N PRO A 624 -10.92 6.35 30.64
CA PRO A 624 -12.27 6.92 30.66
C PRO A 624 -12.33 8.12 29.71
N ALA A 625 -13.32 8.10 28.81
CA ALA A 625 -13.58 9.20 27.90
C ALA A 625 -13.62 10.51 28.70
N VAL A 626 -12.75 11.46 28.33
CA VAL A 626 -12.84 12.81 28.88
C VAL A 626 -14.12 13.42 28.32
N SER A 627 -15.08 13.61 29.21
CA SER A 627 -16.42 14.17 28.96
C SER A 627 -16.38 15.60 28.45
#